data_AF-A0A7D4NNV7-F1
#
_entry.id   AF-A0A7D4NNV7-F1
#
_cell.length_a   1.000
_cell.length_b   1.000
_cell.length_c   1.000
_cell.angle_alpha   90.00
_cell.angle_beta   90.00
_cell.angle_gamma   90.00
#
_symmetry.space_group_name_H-M   'P 1'
#
loop_
_entity.id
_entity.type
_entity.pdbx_description
1 polymer ?
#
loop_
_entity_poly.entity_id
_entity_poly.type
_entity_poly.pdbx_seq_one_letter_code
_entity_poly.pdbx_strand_id
1 'polypeptide(L)'
;MAIEQHYQFLQNVTPFDRLPESQLMAIAQTFDVLYYPKGEVVELSEPCLLLVIKGVIQEAQDAKVMAKYANGAYFNEASLLQSETNRSAVIQYKVLEEAILYRVPQAVFLETIQSFADFKAHFYSNIVDKLNAWHQQRQQVAATEVMMEAVCSAPIQPLVVVNADASVSEAARKMVENKTDCCLIDLGDLQESQDTRWAILTSTDILRFTAHQCERDSISSAVEFRARDLANKPLQTVHELEYLFNALLKMTRFQIDRLVVRREKNNGEIEYSGFLHLKDLMGVFANQSALVLLKIEQANSVDDLAELSNQLDDLVVTLHLKGIKVHYIAKLINELHRKIIQRLISLLLPNDLHSKVAVMLLGSEGRSEQLLRTDQDNALLFVDDLSAEEKTQLLDFSVAFNQAMLQLGFPPCPGGIMLNQPTWRQSQSGFKAQLRDWLDRPSMESFMRLAIFADAQIVFGQATLLEIQRKFMAQRLADTPLFLRHFAKVALQFETPVSFFGGFITRQSEQGAVIDIKKGAIFPIVHGVRVLALEHGIQECNTHWRIKGLMDLGVFEAAQGIELGETLNYFNGLRLDAMLRQKDNAAPGEDGDGALNNDVALDDLTHLQQDILKQALQVVNQFKSFLQQHFKLRELM
;
A
#
# COMPACT_ATOMS: atom_id res chain seq x y z
N MET A 1 1.05 6.08 -48.08
CA MET A 1 1.41 7.28 -47.30
C MET A 1 0.31 7.66 -46.31
N ALA A 2 -0.94 7.91 -46.74
CA ALA A 2 -2.05 8.22 -45.82
C ALA A 2 -2.44 7.06 -44.88
N ILE A 3 -2.62 5.84 -45.41
CA ILE A 3 -2.99 4.65 -44.60
C ILE A 3 -1.91 4.33 -43.55
N GLU A 4 -0.63 4.47 -43.92
CA GLU A 4 0.50 4.30 -43.00
C GLU A 4 0.43 5.28 -41.82
N GLN A 5 0.07 6.53 -42.08
CA GLN A 5 -0.10 7.56 -41.05
C GLN A 5 -1.32 7.30 -40.17
N HIS A 6 -2.43 6.82 -40.75
CA HIS A 6 -3.64 6.42 -40.00
C HIS A 6 -3.33 5.24 -39.06
N TYR A 7 -2.60 4.25 -39.56
CA TYR A 7 -2.12 3.11 -38.79
C TYR A 7 -1.22 3.53 -37.64
N GLN A 8 -0.17 4.33 -37.91
CA GLN A 8 0.73 4.86 -36.88
C GLN A 8 -0.01 5.70 -35.85
N PHE A 9 -1.03 6.46 -36.25
CA PHE A 9 -1.88 7.19 -35.31
C PHE A 9 -2.64 6.23 -34.38
N LEU A 10 -3.31 5.21 -34.93
CA LEU A 10 -4.05 4.22 -34.13
C LEU A 10 -3.17 3.44 -33.15
N GLN A 11 -1.91 3.16 -33.51
CA GLN A 11 -0.96 2.52 -32.59
C GLN A 11 -0.67 3.34 -31.33
N ASN A 12 -0.95 4.64 -31.35
CA ASN A 12 -0.75 5.55 -30.22
C ASN A 12 -2.06 5.90 -29.51
N VAL A 13 -3.20 5.32 -29.90
CA VAL A 13 -4.51 5.57 -29.29
C VAL A 13 -4.99 4.33 -28.56
N THR A 14 -5.06 4.36 -27.23
CA THR A 14 -5.69 3.30 -26.44
C THR A 14 -7.21 3.32 -26.62
N PRO A 15 -7.90 2.18 -26.82
CA PRO A 15 -7.42 0.79 -26.83
C PRO A 15 -7.09 0.22 -28.23
N PHE A 16 -7.01 1.06 -29.26
CA PHE A 16 -6.70 0.62 -30.63
C PHE A 16 -5.29 0.03 -30.75
N ASP A 17 -4.34 0.55 -29.97
CA ASP A 17 -2.97 0.04 -29.81
C ASP A 17 -2.87 -1.47 -29.51
N ARG A 18 -3.95 -2.08 -29.01
CA ARG A 18 -4.01 -3.52 -28.66
C ARG A 18 -4.61 -4.41 -29.74
N LEU A 19 -5.13 -3.83 -30.80
CA LEU A 19 -5.70 -4.61 -31.89
C LEU A 19 -4.58 -5.22 -32.75
N PRO A 20 -4.79 -6.43 -33.31
CA PRO A 20 -3.84 -6.99 -34.27
C PRO A 20 -3.62 -6.04 -35.44
N GLU A 21 -2.42 -6.05 -36.01
CA GLU A 21 -2.04 -5.20 -37.15
C GLU A 21 -3.03 -5.28 -38.32
N SER A 22 -3.55 -6.47 -38.62
CA SER A 22 -4.56 -6.68 -39.65
C SER A 22 -5.85 -5.91 -39.38
N GLN A 23 -6.29 -5.84 -38.12
CA GLN A 23 -7.48 -5.10 -37.71
C GLN A 23 -7.22 -3.60 -37.71
N LEU A 24 -6.06 -3.16 -37.24
CA LEU A 24 -5.66 -1.76 -37.29
C LEU A 24 -5.62 -1.23 -38.72
N MET A 25 -5.06 -2.00 -39.65
CA MET A 25 -5.06 -1.66 -41.07
C MET A 25 -6.47 -1.61 -41.66
N ALA A 26 -7.35 -2.55 -41.29
CA ALA A 26 -8.75 -2.53 -41.73
C ALA A 26 -9.49 -1.28 -41.22
N ILE A 27 -9.30 -0.90 -39.97
CA ILE A 27 -9.89 0.33 -39.40
C ILE A 27 -9.30 1.57 -40.10
N ALA A 28 -7.98 1.62 -40.26
CA ALA A 28 -7.28 2.74 -40.91
C ALA A 28 -7.72 3.00 -42.36
N GLN A 29 -8.16 1.97 -43.08
CA GLN A 29 -8.72 2.07 -44.44
C GLN A 29 -10.11 2.72 -44.48
N THR A 30 -10.83 2.73 -43.34
CA THR A 30 -12.19 3.26 -43.25
C THR A 30 -12.27 4.70 -42.75
N PHE A 31 -11.10 5.32 -42.51
CA PHE A 31 -11.02 6.68 -41.97
C PHE A 31 -11.39 7.73 -43.02
N ASP A 32 -12.41 8.54 -42.69
CA ASP A 32 -12.63 9.83 -43.33
C ASP A 32 -11.97 10.94 -42.50
N VAL A 33 -11.36 11.93 -43.15
CA VAL A 33 -10.80 13.11 -42.49
C VAL A 33 -11.82 14.23 -42.52
N LEU A 34 -12.20 14.71 -41.33
CA LEU A 34 -13.11 15.85 -41.16
C LEU A 34 -12.32 17.07 -40.69
N TYR A 35 -12.68 18.24 -41.22
CA TYR A 35 -12.12 19.52 -40.80
C TYR A 35 -13.25 20.40 -40.26
N TYR A 36 -13.00 21.02 -39.10
CA TYR A 36 -13.92 21.96 -38.48
C TYR A 36 -13.20 23.26 -38.06
N PRO A 37 -13.67 24.43 -38.54
CA PRO A 37 -13.27 25.73 -38.05
C PRO A 37 -13.55 25.94 -36.55
N LYS A 38 -12.75 26.80 -35.92
CA LYS A 38 -12.98 27.26 -34.55
C LYS A 38 -14.37 27.90 -34.40
N GLY A 39 -15.12 27.45 -33.41
CA GLY A 39 -16.43 27.98 -33.02
C GLY A 39 -17.62 27.18 -33.54
N GLU A 40 -17.41 26.26 -34.49
CA GLU A 40 -18.47 25.41 -35.03
C GLU A 40 -18.92 24.31 -34.06
N VAL A 41 -20.06 23.71 -34.36
CA VAL A 41 -20.57 22.52 -33.66
C VAL A 41 -20.32 21.33 -34.58
N VAL A 42 -19.75 20.26 -34.04
CA VAL A 42 -19.56 19.00 -34.75
C VAL A 42 -20.93 18.37 -34.96
N GLU A 43 -21.41 18.38 -36.20
CA GLU A 43 -22.66 17.73 -36.58
C GLU A 43 -22.43 16.24 -36.81
N LEU A 44 -23.08 15.41 -36.00
CA LEU A 44 -23.09 13.96 -36.14
C LEU A 44 -24.27 13.56 -37.04
N SER A 45 -24.12 13.76 -38.35
CA SER A 45 -25.14 13.36 -39.34
C SER A 45 -25.36 11.84 -39.40
N GLU A 46 -24.31 11.08 -39.11
CA GLU A 46 -24.31 9.63 -39.04
C GLU A 46 -23.61 9.15 -37.76
N PRO A 47 -24.05 8.03 -37.16
CA PRO A 47 -23.41 7.47 -35.99
C PRO A 47 -21.98 7.02 -36.34
N CYS A 48 -21.00 7.64 -35.70
CA CYS A 48 -19.58 7.36 -35.90
C CYS A 48 -18.78 7.67 -34.65
N LEU A 49 -17.63 7.02 -34.50
CA LEU A 49 -16.63 7.41 -33.50
C LEU A 49 -15.70 8.44 -34.12
N LEU A 50 -15.37 9.50 -33.39
CA LEU A 50 -14.46 10.54 -33.87
C LEU A 50 -13.17 10.52 -33.06
N LEU A 51 -12.02 10.53 -33.75
CA LEU A 51 -10.70 10.65 -33.14
C LEU A 51 -10.10 12.01 -33.49
N VAL A 52 -9.54 12.69 -32.50
CA VAL A 52 -8.93 14.01 -32.66
C VAL A 52 -7.49 13.86 -33.10
N ILE A 53 -7.17 14.35 -34.30
CA ILE A 53 -5.80 14.42 -34.82
C ILE A 53 -5.16 15.75 -34.41
N LYS A 54 -5.95 16.82 -34.47
CA LYS A 54 -5.53 18.18 -34.15
C LYS A 54 -6.74 18.97 -33.68
N GLY A 55 -6.51 19.96 -32.82
CA GLY A 55 -7.54 20.87 -32.33
C GLY A 55 -8.19 20.37 -31.05
N VAL A 56 -9.27 21.07 -30.67
CA VAL A 56 -9.93 20.89 -29.39
C VAL A 56 -11.43 20.89 -29.58
N ILE A 57 -12.09 19.80 -29.18
CA ILE A 57 -13.54 19.66 -29.19
C ILE A 57 -14.06 19.69 -27.74
N GLN A 58 -15.16 20.38 -27.49
CA GLN A 58 -15.81 20.48 -26.18
C GLN A 58 -17.13 19.74 -26.20
N GLU A 59 -17.31 18.77 -25.32
CA GLU A 59 -18.60 18.14 -25.04
C GLU A 59 -19.36 18.94 -23.97
N ALA A 60 -20.61 19.28 -24.27
CA ALA A 60 -21.54 19.85 -23.33
C ALA A 60 -22.83 19.04 -23.29
N GLN A 61 -23.33 18.77 -22.08
CA GLN A 61 -24.62 18.15 -21.85
C GLN A 61 -25.46 19.16 -21.05
N ASP A 62 -26.63 19.51 -21.57
CA ASP A 62 -27.55 20.49 -20.95
C ASP A 62 -26.84 21.81 -20.56
N ALA A 63 -26.03 22.35 -21.48
CA ALA A 63 -25.19 23.54 -21.32
C ALA A 63 -24.08 23.47 -20.25
N LYS A 64 -23.91 22.33 -19.58
CA LYS A 64 -22.78 22.07 -18.68
C LYS A 64 -21.67 21.38 -19.47
N VAL A 65 -20.46 21.91 -19.38
CA VAL A 65 -19.30 21.30 -20.04
C VAL A 65 -18.91 20.02 -19.31
N MET A 66 -18.88 18.92 -20.04
CA MET A 66 -18.62 17.57 -19.50
C MET A 66 -17.17 17.16 -19.75
N ALA A 67 -16.68 17.35 -20.98
CA ALA A 67 -15.34 16.98 -21.39
C ALA A 67 -14.80 17.91 -22.48
N LYS A 68 -13.48 17.93 -22.68
CA LYS A 68 -12.86 18.38 -23.93
C LYS A 68 -11.90 17.31 -24.44
N TYR A 69 -11.85 17.14 -25.74
CA TYR A 69 -11.01 16.17 -26.43
C TYR A 69 -9.94 16.91 -27.24
N ALA A 70 -8.69 16.49 -27.06
CA ALA A 70 -7.53 17.01 -27.78
C ALA A 70 -6.81 15.86 -28.52
N ASN A 71 -5.68 16.15 -29.16
CA ASN A 71 -4.94 15.19 -29.99
C ASN A 71 -4.77 13.80 -29.33
N GLY A 72 -5.13 12.75 -30.06
CA GLY A 72 -5.08 11.35 -29.62
C GLY A 72 -6.30 10.89 -28.81
N ALA A 73 -7.22 11.79 -28.45
CA ALA A 73 -8.47 11.43 -27.81
C ALA A 73 -9.55 11.04 -28.84
N TYR A 74 -10.53 10.26 -28.40
CA TYR A 74 -11.73 9.95 -29.17
C TYR A 74 -12.99 10.34 -28.38
N PHE A 75 -14.12 10.49 -29.08
CA PHE A 75 -15.40 10.83 -28.48
C PHE A 75 -16.58 10.26 -29.28
N ASN A 76 -17.78 10.40 -28.70
CA ASN A 76 -19.06 9.87 -29.17
C ASN A 76 -19.26 8.36 -28.97
N GLU A 77 -18.34 7.65 -28.32
CA GLU A 77 -18.46 6.23 -28.00
C GLU A 77 -19.68 5.92 -27.13
N ALA A 78 -19.99 6.77 -26.15
CA ALA A 78 -21.13 6.57 -25.27
C ALA A 78 -22.46 6.53 -26.06
N SER A 79 -22.62 7.43 -27.04
CA SER A 79 -23.80 7.47 -27.92
C SER A 79 -23.93 6.23 -28.81
N LEU A 80 -22.80 5.61 -29.18
CA LEU A 80 -22.77 4.40 -30.02
C LEU A 80 -23.08 3.12 -29.24
N LEU A 81 -22.83 3.13 -27.93
CA LEU A 81 -22.93 1.95 -27.06
C LEU A 81 -24.19 1.94 -26.20
N GLN A 82 -24.89 3.07 -26.05
CA GLN A 82 -26.17 3.13 -25.35
C GLN A 82 -27.32 2.55 -26.16
N SER A 83 -28.20 1.76 -25.51
CA SER A 83 -29.44 1.29 -26.12
C SER A 83 -30.44 2.43 -26.30
N GLU A 84 -31.27 2.39 -27.35
CA GLU A 84 -32.20 3.46 -27.77
C GLU A 84 -33.17 3.99 -26.68
N THR A 85 -33.30 3.31 -25.54
CA THR A 85 -34.27 3.61 -24.48
C THR A 85 -33.85 4.70 -23.49
N ASN A 86 -32.62 5.23 -23.54
CA ASN A 86 -32.09 6.20 -22.56
C ASN A 86 -31.58 7.54 -23.17
N ARG A 87 -32.01 7.92 -24.39
CA ARG A 87 -31.61 9.19 -25.06
C ARG A 87 -32.29 10.44 -24.49
N SER A 88 -32.15 10.70 -23.18
CA SER A 88 -32.82 11.84 -22.53
C SER A 88 -31.99 13.13 -22.48
N ALA A 89 -30.69 13.09 -22.81
CA ALA A 89 -29.82 14.28 -22.73
C ALA A 89 -29.26 14.70 -24.09
N VAL A 90 -29.30 16.00 -24.37
CA VAL A 90 -28.76 16.58 -25.61
C VAL A 90 -27.27 16.83 -25.43
N ILE A 91 -26.46 16.01 -26.06
CA ILE A 91 -25.00 16.16 -26.11
C ILE A 91 -24.63 17.05 -27.30
N GLN A 92 -23.82 18.07 -27.07
CA GLN A 92 -23.31 18.98 -28.08
C GLN A 92 -21.79 19.01 -28.07
N TYR A 93 -21.19 18.91 -29.26
CA TYR A 93 -19.74 18.96 -29.44
C TYR A 93 -19.35 20.27 -30.12
N LYS A 94 -18.68 21.19 -29.41
CA LYS A 94 -18.28 22.50 -29.92
C LYS A 94 -16.78 22.57 -30.15
N VAL A 95 -16.37 23.03 -31.31
CA VAL A 95 -14.97 23.19 -31.73
C VAL A 95 -14.40 24.45 -31.10
N LEU A 96 -13.41 24.34 -30.23
CA LEU A 96 -12.78 25.48 -29.54
C LEU A 96 -11.50 25.96 -30.22
N GLU A 97 -10.80 25.04 -30.87
CA GLU A 97 -9.64 25.27 -31.71
C GLU A 97 -9.87 24.53 -33.02
N GLU A 98 -9.37 25.08 -34.13
CA GLU A 98 -9.45 24.44 -35.44
C GLU A 98 -9.09 22.96 -35.36
N ALA A 99 -10.03 22.10 -35.74
CA ALA A 99 -9.95 20.68 -35.48
C ALA A 99 -9.89 19.86 -36.77
N ILE A 100 -9.05 18.83 -36.74
CA ILE A 100 -8.98 17.77 -37.76
C ILE A 100 -9.27 16.46 -37.05
N LEU A 101 -10.29 15.74 -37.52
CA LEU A 101 -10.78 14.51 -36.90
C LEU A 101 -10.71 13.34 -37.89
N TYR A 102 -10.40 12.14 -37.41
CA TYR A 102 -10.72 10.91 -38.13
C TYR A 102 -12.10 10.42 -37.72
N ARG A 103 -12.87 9.98 -38.71
CA ARG A 103 -14.17 9.37 -38.52
C ARG A 103 -14.08 7.87 -38.72
N VAL A 104 -14.54 7.11 -37.72
CA VAL A 104 -14.71 5.65 -37.80
C VAL A 104 -16.19 5.33 -37.92
N PRO A 105 -16.62 4.61 -38.97
CA PRO A 105 -18.01 4.19 -39.10
C PRO A 105 -18.47 3.34 -37.91
N GLN A 106 -19.72 3.55 -37.44
CA GLN A 106 -20.28 2.77 -36.32
C GLN A 106 -20.22 1.25 -36.58
N ALA A 107 -20.47 0.80 -37.81
CA ALA A 107 -20.44 -0.63 -38.14
C ALA A 107 -19.06 -1.25 -37.84
N VAL A 108 -17.98 -0.59 -38.26
CA VAL A 108 -16.60 -1.03 -38.03
C VAL A 108 -16.25 -1.02 -36.54
N PHE A 109 -16.67 0.03 -35.83
CA PHE A 109 -16.46 0.16 -34.38
C PHE A 109 -17.18 -0.96 -33.60
N LEU A 110 -18.47 -1.19 -33.90
CA LEU A 110 -19.27 -2.23 -33.24
C LEU A 110 -18.79 -3.63 -33.60
N GLU A 111 -18.37 -3.88 -34.84
CA GLU A 111 -17.77 -5.16 -35.25
C GLU A 111 -16.46 -5.43 -34.50
N THR A 112 -15.61 -4.40 -34.37
CA THR A 112 -14.36 -4.49 -33.60
C THR A 112 -14.66 -4.81 -32.13
N ILE A 113 -15.66 -4.16 -31.54
CA ILE A 113 -16.15 -4.47 -30.18
C ILE A 113 -16.67 -5.90 -30.06
N GLN A 114 -17.38 -6.43 -31.05
CA GLN A 114 -17.88 -7.80 -30.98
C GLN A 114 -16.76 -8.84 -31.15
N SER A 115 -15.74 -8.51 -31.95
CA SER A 115 -14.69 -9.44 -32.33
C SER A 115 -13.54 -9.52 -31.33
N PHE A 116 -13.28 -8.46 -30.56
CA PHE A 116 -12.14 -8.38 -29.64
C PHE A 116 -12.60 -8.14 -28.20
N ALA A 117 -12.49 -9.16 -27.35
CA ALA A 117 -12.96 -9.12 -25.95
C ALA A 117 -12.27 -8.03 -25.11
N ASP A 118 -10.95 -7.84 -25.27
CA ASP A 118 -10.20 -6.82 -24.53
C ASP A 118 -10.57 -5.39 -24.99
N PHE A 119 -10.82 -5.23 -26.29
CA PHE A 119 -11.31 -3.97 -26.85
C PHE A 119 -12.72 -3.66 -26.32
N LYS A 120 -13.61 -4.64 -26.33
CA LYS A 120 -14.94 -4.54 -25.72
C LYS A 120 -14.87 -4.17 -24.25
N ALA A 121 -14.02 -4.87 -23.49
CA ALA A 121 -13.85 -4.62 -22.06
C ALA A 121 -13.49 -3.16 -21.83
N HIS A 122 -12.58 -2.55 -22.59
CA HIS A 122 -12.21 -1.14 -22.41
C HIS A 122 -13.40 -0.15 -22.43
N PHE A 123 -14.40 -0.40 -23.28
CA PHE A 123 -15.55 0.50 -23.45
C PHE A 123 -16.73 0.19 -22.53
N TYR A 124 -16.89 -1.06 -22.09
CA TYR A 124 -18.01 -1.49 -21.24
C TYR A 124 -17.62 -1.69 -19.76
N SER A 125 -16.33 -1.77 -19.44
CA SER A 125 -15.85 -1.84 -18.07
C SER A 125 -15.84 -0.46 -17.43
N ASN A 126 -16.47 -0.35 -16.26
CA ASN A 126 -16.29 0.82 -15.42
C ASN A 126 -14.84 0.85 -14.89
N ILE A 127 -14.43 1.98 -14.30
CA ILE A 127 -13.07 2.11 -13.75
C ILE A 127 -12.78 1.05 -12.67
N VAL A 128 -13.78 0.60 -11.90
CA VAL A 128 -13.62 -0.44 -10.87
C VAL A 128 -13.23 -1.78 -11.49
N ASP A 129 -13.87 -2.17 -12.59
CA ASP A 129 -13.56 -3.39 -13.33
C ASP A 129 -12.14 -3.33 -13.93
N LYS A 130 -11.74 -2.18 -14.49
CA LYS A 130 -10.36 -1.96 -15.00
C LYS A 130 -9.32 -2.06 -13.90
N LEU A 131 -9.58 -1.46 -12.73
CA LEU A 131 -8.70 -1.53 -11.57
C LEU A 131 -8.57 -2.96 -11.03
N ASN A 132 -9.68 -3.70 -10.99
CA ASN A 132 -9.66 -5.11 -10.58
C ASN A 132 -8.88 -6.00 -11.56
N ALA A 133 -9.06 -5.80 -12.86
CA ALA A 133 -8.30 -6.51 -13.89
C ALA A 133 -6.79 -6.24 -13.78
N TRP A 134 -6.42 -4.96 -13.61
CA TRP A 134 -5.02 -4.56 -13.38
C TRP A 134 -4.42 -5.23 -12.14
N HIS A 135 -5.16 -5.27 -11.03
CA HIS A 135 -4.72 -5.96 -9.81
C HIS A 135 -4.57 -7.47 -9.99
N GLN A 136 -5.49 -8.14 -10.70
CA GLN A 136 -5.43 -9.58 -10.96
C GLN A 136 -4.20 -9.96 -11.80
N GLN A 137 -3.89 -9.16 -12.84
CA GLN A 137 -2.70 -9.37 -13.66
C GLN A 137 -1.43 -9.30 -12.81
N ARG A 138 -1.34 -8.31 -11.92
CA ARG A 138 -0.18 -8.15 -11.01
C ARG A 138 -0.02 -9.32 -10.04
N GLN A 139 -1.12 -9.88 -9.51
CA GLN A 139 -1.09 -11.05 -8.64
C GLN A 139 -0.65 -12.33 -9.33
N GLN A 140 -1.03 -12.54 -10.59
CA GLN A 140 -0.63 -13.72 -11.35
C GLN A 140 0.88 -13.75 -11.61
N VAL A 141 1.46 -12.60 -11.97
CA VAL A 141 2.92 -12.45 -12.15
C VAL A 141 3.63 -12.74 -10.82
N ALA A 142 3.19 -12.08 -9.75
CA ALA A 142 3.73 -12.24 -8.41
C ALA A 142 3.74 -13.68 -7.87
N ALA A 143 2.61 -14.40 -8.00
CA ALA A 143 2.49 -15.77 -7.51
C ALA A 143 3.44 -16.73 -8.23
N THR A 144 3.75 -16.44 -9.50
CA THR A 144 4.70 -17.22 -10.30
C THR A 144 6.14 -16.98 -9.85
N GLU A 145 6.49 -15.73 -9.51
CA GLU A 145 7.85 -15.34 -9.08
C GLU A 145 8.24 -15.91 -7.71
N VAL A 146 7.35 -15.88 -6.72
CA VAL A 146 7.64 -16.38 -5.35
C VAL A 146 7.92 -17.89 -5.31
N MET A 147 7.30 -18.66 -6.20
CA MET A 147 7.56 -20.10 -6.31
C MET A 147 8.98 -20.41 -6.83
N MET A 148 9.61 -19.43 -7.49
CA MET A 148 10.92 -19.55 -8.14
C MET A 148 12.05 -18.86 -7.35
N GLU A 149 11.81 -18.46 -6.10
CA GLU A 149 12.89 -17.99 -5.22
C GLU A 149 13.84 -19.13 -4.82
N ALA A 150 15.12 -18.80 -4.63
CA ALA A 150 16.16 -19.74 -4.21
C ALA A 150 16.09 -20.07 -2.71
N VAL A 151 16.53 -21.25 -2.29
CA VAL A 151 16.55 -21.70 -0.89
C VAL A 151 17.27 -20.74 0.05
N CYS A 152 18.32 -20.07 -0.42
CA CYS A 152 19.05 -19.06 0.35
C CYS A 152 18.23 -17.80 0.68
N SER A 153 17.06 -17.58 0.07
CA SER A 153 16.16 -16.48 0.45
C SER A 153 15.34 -16.77 1.71
N ALA A 154 15.24 -18.05 2.13
CA ALA A 154 14.57 -18.42 3.38
C ALA A 154 15.52 -18.32 4.58
N PRO A 155 14.99 -18.07 5.80
CA PRO A 155 15.80 -18.15 7.01
C PRO A 155 16.43 -19.53 7.19
N ILE A 156 17.76 -19.59 7.18
CA ILE A 156 18.52 -20.82 7.40
C ILE A 156 18.94 -20.89 8.87
N GLN A 157 18.54 -21.96 9.55
CA GLN A 157 18.87 -22.17 10.96
C GLN A 157 20.35 -22.56 11.13
N PRO A 158 21.01 -22.15 12.23
CA PRO A 158 22.42 -22.41 12.47
C PRO A 158 22.77 -23.90 12.36
N LEU A 159 23.92 -24.20 11.74
CA LEU A 159 24.45 -25.56 11.70
C LEU A 159 25.01 -25.95 13.07
N VAL A 160 24.36 -26.93 13.71
CA VAL A 160 24.87 -27.58 14.93
C VAL A 160 25.38 -28.95 14.56
N VAL A 161 26.67 -29.20 14.80
CA VAL A 161 27.32 -30.49 14.54
C VAL A 161 27.68 -31.18 15.86
N VAL A 162 27.37 -32.46 15.96
CA VAL A 162 27.65 -33.32 17.11
C VAL A 162 28.37 -34.58 16.65
N ASN A 163 29.32 -35.07 17.45
CA ASN A 163 30.04 -36.30 17.14
C ASN A 163 29.13 -37.53 17.36
N ALA A 164 29.33 -38.59 16.58
CA ALA A 164 28.60 -39.87 16.70
C ALA A 164 28.53 -40.43 18.12
N ASP A 165 29.62 -40.30 18.88
CA ASP A 165 29.76 -40.90 20.21
C ASP A 165 29.29 -39.99 21.35
N ALA A 166 28.85 -38.77 21.04
CA ALA A 166 28.28 -37.88 22.04
C ALA A 166 26.97 -38.45 22.60
N SER A 167 26.67 -38.16 23.86
CA SER A 167 25.43 -38.58 24.48
C SER A 167 24.23 -37.82 23.91
N VAL A 168 23.05 -38.44 23.95
CA VAL A 168 21.78 -37.77 23.55
C VAL A 168 21.55 -36.49 24.35
N SER A 169 21.93 -36.48 25.64
CA SER A 169 21.82 -35.29 26.48
C SER A 169 22.74 -34.16 26.02
N GLU A 170 23.95 -34.48 25.55
CA GLU A 170 24.87 -33.48 25.00
C GLU A 170 24.31 -32.88 23.69
N ALA A 171 23.77 -33.73 22.81
CA ALA A 171 23.12 -33.29 21.58
C ALA A 171 21.93 -32.35 21.88
N ALA A 172 21.05 -32.73 22.82
CA ALA A 172 19.92 -31.92 23.24
C ALA A 172 20.37 -30.58 23.85
N ARG A 173 21.43 -30.57 24.67
CA ARG A 173 21.98 -29.33 25.24
C ARG A 173 22.49 -28.39 24.15
N LYS A 174 23.22 -28.90 23.16
CA LYS A 174 23.71 -28.11 22.02
C LYS A 174 22.57 -27.55 21.17
N MET A 175 21.49 -28.31 20.99
CA MET A 175 20.26 -27.82 20.32
C MET A 175 19.66 -26.62 21.07
N VAL A 176 19.49 -26.73 22.40
CA VAL A 176 18.93 -25.66 23.25
C VAL A 176 19.82 -24.43 23.27
N GLU A 177 21.14 -24.59 23.46
CA GLU A 177 22.11 -23.49 23.47
C GLU A 177 22.08 -22.67 22.16
N ASN A 178 21.89 -23.34 21.03
CA ASN A 178 21.84 -22.73 19.70
C ASN A 178 20.41 -22.44 19.21
N LYS A 179 19.39 -22.61 20.07
CA LYS A 179 17.96 -22.38 19.77
C LYS A 179 17.45 -23.10 18.50
N THR A 180 17.96 -24.29 18.22
CA THR A 180 17.52 -25.16 17.12
C THR A 180 16.87 -26.45 17.66
N ASP A 181 16.16 -27.18 16.81
CA ASP A 181 15.49 -28.44 17.16
C ASP A 181 16.06 -29.66 16.43
N CYS A 182 17.17 -29.49 15.71
CA CYS A 182 17.91 -30.57 15.07
C CYS A 182 19.41 -30.30 15.06
N CYS A 183 20.19 -31.38 14.92
CA CYS A 183 21.64 -31.30 14.73
C CYS A 183 22.12 -32.37 13.74
N LEU A 184 23.27 -32.08 13.14
CA LEU A 184 23.96 -32.97 12.22
C LEU A 184 24.92 -33.85 13.02
N ILE A 185 24.88 -35.15 12.81
CA ILE A 185 25.75 -36.12 13.46
C ILE A 185 26.87 -36.50 12.50
N ASP A 186 28.12 -36.23 12.87
CA ASP A 186 29.30 -36.70 12.15
C ASP A 186 29.60 -38.14 12.57
N LEU A 187 29.41 -39.09 11.65
CA LEU A 187 29.69 -40.50 11.86
C LEU A 187 31.15 -40.88 11.55
N GLY A 188 31.97 -39.91 11.13
CA GLY A 188 33.36 -40.15 10.74
C GLY A 188 33.51 -41.10 9.56
N ASP A 189 34.71 -41.68 9.40
CA ASP A 189 35.06 -42.62 8.31
C ASP A 189 34.49 -44.04 8.53
N LEU A 190 33.35 -44.17 9.22
CA LEU A 190 32.72 -45.47 9.49
C LEU A 190 32.02 -46.08 8.25
N GLN A 191 31.92 -45.37 7.11
CA GLN A 191 31.35 -45.87 5.84
C GLN A 191 32.01 -45.25 4.59
N GLU A 192 32.04 -46.00 3.48
CA GLU A 192 32.82 -45.76 2.24
C GLU A 192 32.36 -44.58 1.34
N SER A 193 31.36 -43.76 1.71
CA SER A 193 30.89 -42.62 0.90
C SER A 193 30.51 -41.36 1.70
N GLN A 194 30.77 -40.16 1.16
CA GLN A 194 30.46 -38.88 1.83
C GLN A 194 28.97 -38.70 2.19
N ASP A 195 28.05 -39.26 1.40
CA ASP A 195 26.60 -39.23 1.67
C ASP A 195 26.18 -40.08 2.88
N THR A 196 27.04 -41.00 3.34
CA THR A 196 26.75 -41.89 4.47
C THR A 196 27.44 -41.50 5.78
N ARG A 197 28.37 -40.53 5.71
CA ARG A 197 29.07 -39.94 6.86
C ARG A 197 28.15 -39.12 7.77
N TRP A 198 27.10 -38.53 7.21
CA TRP A 198 26.26 -37.59 7.94
C TRP A 198 24.87 -38.18 8.21
N ALA A 199 24.37 -37.92 9.41
CA ALA A 199 23.00 -38.25 9.81
C ALA A 199 22.37 -37.05 10.52
N ILE A 200 21.04 -37.02 10.64
CA ILE A 200 20.33 -35.94 11.34
C ILE A 200 19.63 -36.48 12.58
N LEU A 201 19.74 -35.77 13.70
CA LEU A 201 19.00 -36.05 14.92
C LEU A 201 18.09 -34.86 15.24
N THR A 202 16.80 -35.13 15.46
CA THR A 202 15.80 -34.10 15.78
C THR A 202 15.31 -34.23 17.22
N SER A 203 14.76 -33.14 17.77
CA SER A 203 14.07 -33.13 19.06
C SER A 203 12.91 -34.14 19.13
N THR A 204 12.25 -34.40 17.99
CA THR A 204 11.16 -35.38 17.90
C THR A 204 11.69 -36.80 18.04
N ASP A 205 12.89 -37.09 17.52
CA ASP A 205 13.55 -38.39 17.69
C ASP A 205 13.88 -38.64 19.17
N ILE A 206 14.41 -37.61 19.85
CA ILE A 206 14.72 -37.65 21.29
C ILE A 206 13.44 -37.85 22.11
N LEU A 207 12.37 -37.13 21.79
CA LEU A 207 11.09 -37.22 22.50
C LEU A 207 10.41 -38.58 22.31
N ARG A 208 10.43 -39.14 21.09
CA ARG A 208 9.91 -40.50 20.83
C ARG A 208 10.70 -41.53 21.63
N PHE A 209 12.02 -41.38 21.67
CA PHE A 209 12.89 -42.27 22.42
C PHE A 209 12.62 -42.25 23.93
N THR A 210 12.48 -41.06 24.53
CA THR A 210 12.18 -40.95 25.96
C THR A 210 10.81 -41.52 26.31
N ALA A 211 9.79 -41.31 25.46
CA ALA A 211 8.46 -41.88 25.65
C ALA A 211 8.47 -43.43 25.66
N HIS A 212 9.22 -44.06 24.76
CA HIS A 212 9.33 -45.53 24.69
C HIS A 212 10.22 -46.14 25.78
N GLN A 213 11.15 -45.38 26.36
CA GLN A 213 11.95 -45.81 27.51
C GLN A 213 11.11 -45.88 28.80
N CYS A 214 10.17 -44.94 29.00
CA CYS A 214 9.26 -44.95 30.16
C CYS A 214 8.32 -46.17 30.21
N GLU A 215 8.08 -46.85 29.08
CA GLU A 215 7.30 -48.09 29.04
C GLU A 215 8.14 -49.33 29.40
N ARG A 216 9.47 -49.23 29.35
CA ARG A 216 10.42 -50.34 29.58
C ARG A 216 11.15 -50.20 30.91
N ASP A 217 10.38 -50.11 31.98
CA ASP A 217 10.84 -49.94 33.36
C ASP A 217 11.51 -51.21 33.97
N SER A 218 12.39 -51.91 33.23
CA SER A 218 12.98 -53.17 33.72
C SER A 218 14.41 -53.50 33.30
N ILE A 219 15.17 -52.63 32.62
CA ILE A 219 16.61 -52.91 32.39
C ILE A 219 17.46 -51.65 32.62
N SER A 220 18.03 -51.60 33.82
CA SER A 220 19.36 -51.08 34.21
C SER A 220 19.88 -49.78 33.59
N SER A 221 20.06 -48.81 34.49
CA SER A 221 20.71 -47.50 34.39
C SER A 221 22.20 -47.49 33.99
N ALA A 222 22.61 -48.10 32.87
CA ALA A 222 24.04 -48.09 32.50
C ALA A 222 24.38 -48.17 30.99
N VAL A 223 23.44 -47.87 30.08
CA VAL A 223 23.79 -47.62 28.67
C VAL A 223 23.45 -46.16 28.35
N GLU A 224 24.46 -45.30 28.34
CA GLU A 224 24.33 -43.97 27.73
C GLU A 224 24.11 -44.18 26.23
N PHE A 225 22.89 -43.94 25.76
CA PHE A 225 22.58 -43.95 24.35
C PHE A 225 23.36 -42.85 23.65
N ARG A 226 23.98 -43.19 22.52
CA ARG A 226 24.78 -42.26 21.73
C ARG A 226 23.91 -41.59 20.68
N ALA A 227 24.27 -40.38 20.28
CA ALA A 227 23.52 -39.61 19.28
C ALA A 227 23.35 -40.38 17.97
N ARG A 228 24.35 -41.17 17.55
CA ARG A 228 24.30 -42.02 16.35
C ARG A 228 23.19 -43.07 16.36
N ASP A 229 22.79 -43.55 17.54
CA ASP A 229 21.81 -44.65 17.68
C ASP A 229 20.39 -44.17 17.39
N LEU A 230 20.17 -42.85 17.42
CA LEU A 230 18.89 -42.17 17.21
C LEU A 230 18.86 -41.33 15.93
N ALA A 231 19.99 -41.20 15.24
CA ALA A 231 20.11 -40.35 14.08
C ALA A 231 19.51 -41.03 12.83
N ASN A 232 18.78 -40.24 12.04
CA ASN A 232 18.11 -40.69 10.82
C ASN A 232 19.02 -40.62 9.59
N LYS A 233 18.88 -41.62 8.71
CA LYS A 233 19.54 -41.74 7.40
C LYS A 233 18.54 -42.20 6.32
N PRO A 234 18.77 -41.91 5.02
CA PRO A 234 19.83 -41.08 4.47
C PRO A 234 19.57 -39.58 4.69
N LEU A 235 20.64 -38.78 4.73
CA LEU A 235 20.53 -37.34 4.94
C LEU A 235 19.83 -36.66 3.75
N GLN A 236 18.74 -35.94 4.01
CA GLN A 236 18.06 -35.18 2.98
C GLN A 236 18.58 -33.74 2.92
N THR A 237 19.16 -33.39 1.78
CA THR A 237 19.83 -32.11 1.55
C THR A 237 19.15 -31.28 0.46
N VAL A 238 19.41 -29.97 0.39
CA VAL A 238 18.97 -29.12 -0.72
C VAL A 238 20.03 -28.07 -1.02
N HIS A 239 20.31 -27.78 -2.28
CA HIS A 239 21.28 -26.75 -2.64
C HIS A 239 20.73 -25.35 -2.32
N GLU A 240 21.59 -24.44 -1.89
CA GLU A 240 21.17 -23.08 -1.53
C GLU A 240 20.59 -22.28 -2.71
N LEU A 241 20.99 -22.61 -3.94
CA LEU A 241 20.49 -21.98 -5.17
C LEU A 241 19.33 -22.75 -5.84
N GLU A 242 18.88 -23.87 -5.27
CA GLU A 242 17.68 -24.56 -5.76
C GLU A 242 16.42 -23.78 -5.37
N TYR A 243 15.33 -23.95 -6.13
CA TYR A 243 14.07 -23.27 -5.82
C TYR A 243 13.42 -23.78 -4.53
N LEU A 244 12.82 -22.88 -3.75
CA LEU A 244 12.04 -23.21 -2.55
C LEU A 244 10.91 -24.20 -2.84
N PHE A 245 10.31 -24.14 -4.05
CA PHE A 245 9.35 -25.13 -4.50
C PHE A 245 9.92 -26.55 -4.53
N ASN A 246 11.17 -26.73 -4.98
CA ASN A 246 11.84 -28.03 -4.99
C ASN A 246 12.13 -28.51 -3.56
N ALA A 247 12.50 -27.61 -2.65
CA ALA A 247 12.65 -27.93 -1.23
C ALA A 247 11.32 -28.42 -0.61
N LEU A 248 10.21 -27.74 -0.91
CA LEU A 248 8.87 -28.14 -0.46
C LEU A 248 8.44 -29.50 -1.04
N LEU A 249 8.69 -29.73 -2.33
CA LEU A 249 8.44 -31.03 -2.96
C LEU A 249 9.26 -32.14 -2.28
N LYS A 250 10.52 -31.86 -1.94
CA LYS A 250 11.40 -32.80 -1.25
C LYS A 250 10.89 -33.12 0.16
N MET A 251 10.56 -32.09 0.95
CA MET A 251 9.96 -32.23 2.29
C MET A 251 8.66 -33.05 2.25
N THR A 252 7.78 -32.77 1.29
CA THR A 252 6.50 -33.46 1.11
C THR A 252 6.71 -34.93 0.72
N ARG A 253 7.59 -35.19 -0.25
CA ARG A 253 7.88 -36.54 -0.76
C ARG A 253 8.46 -37.45 0.32
N PHE A 254 9.39 -36.93 1.13
CA PHE A 254 10.05 -37.69 2.17
C PHE A 254 9.36 -37.59 3.54
N GLN A 255 8.29 -36.80 3.65
CA GLN A 255 7.53 -36.56 4.89
C GLN A 255 8.42 -36.08 6.03
N ILE A 256 9.27 -35.11 5.73
CA ILE A 256 10.23 -34.50 6.67
C ILE A 256 10.05 -33.00 6.72
N ASP A 257 10.34 -32.42 7.88
CA ASP A 257 10.22 -30.97 8.08
C ASP A 257 11.58 -30.26 8.07
N ARG A 258 12.68 -30.97 7.84
CA ARG A 258 14.05 -30.44 7.91
C ARG A 258 14.83 -30.89 6.68
N LEU A 259 15.49 -29.95 6.01
CA LEU A 259 16.49 -30.23 4.98
C LEU A 259 17.82 -29.60 5.39
N VAL A 260 18.92 -30.31 5.17
CA VAL A 260 20.25 -29.72 5.34
C VAL A 260 20.61 -28.93 4.10
N VAL A 261 20.94 -27.66 4.27
CA VAL A 261 21.32 -26.80 3.13
C VAL A 261 22.78 -27.06 2.78
N ARG A 262 23.02 -27.35 1.50
CA ARG A 262 24.36 -27.56 0.95
C ARG A 262 24.77 -26.40 0.05
N ARG A 263 26.05 -26.06 0.12
CA ARG A 263 26.75 -25.10 -0.74
C ARG A 263 27.92 -25.81 -1.40
N GLU A 264 28.12 -25.57 -2.68
CA GLU A 264 29.28 -26.05 -3.41
C GLU A 264 30.40 -25.00 -3.36
N LYS A 265 31.59 -25.38 -2.88
CA LYS A 265 32.77 -24.51 -2.88
C LYS A 265 33.42 -24.50 -4.27
N ASN A 266 34.23 -23.46 -4.54
CA ASN A 266 34.95 -23.31 -5.82
C ASN A 266 35.88 -24.50 -6.18
N ASN A 267 36.23 -25.33 -5.19
CA ASN A 267 37.04 -26.55 -5.36
C ASN A 267 36.20 -27.82 -5.59
N GLY A 268 34.86 -27.70 -5.71
CA GLY A 268 33.93 -28.83 -5.87
C GLY A 268 33.57 -29.57 -4.58
N GLU A 269 34.02 -29.08 -3.41
CA GLU A 269 33.66 -29.68 -2.12
C GLU A 269 32.27 -29.21 -1.65
N ILE A 270 31.50 -30.14 -1.08
CA ILE A 270 30.18 -29.86 -0.51
C ILE A 270 30.36 -29.42 0.95
N GLU A 271 29.87 -28.22 1.25
CA GLU A 271 29.77 -27.68 2.61
C GLU A 271 28.30 -27.61 3.04
N TYR A 272 28.01 -27.96 4.28
CA TYR A 272 26.70 -27.74 4.87
C TYR A 272 26.65 -26.39 5.56
N SER A 273 25.66 -25.56 5.22
CA SER A 273 25.56 -24.19 5.74
C SER A 273 24.56 -24.06 6.90
N GLY A 274 23.62 -25.00 7.03
CA GLY A 274 22.61 -24.99 8.09
C GLY A 274 21.39 -25.85 7.77
N PHE A 275 20.27 -25.56 8.43
CA PHE A 275 19.02 -26.29 8.24
C PHE A 275 17.91 -25.39 7.71
N LEU A 276 17.23 -25.83 6.66
CA LEU A 276 15.97 -25.25 6.21
C LEU A 276 14.82 -25.99 6.88
N HIS A 277 14.02 -25.28 7.68
CA HIS A 277 12.84 -25.88 8.32
C HIS A 277 11.60 -25.63 7.48
N LEU A 278 10.67 -26.60 7.47
CA LEU A 278 9.38 -26.46 6.80
C LEU A 278 8.61 -25.24 7.30
N LYS A 279 8.67 -24.90 8.59
CA LYS A 279 8.02 -23.70 9.14
C LYS A 279 8.63 -22.40 8.61
N ASP A 280 9.93 -22.37 8.32
CA ASP A 280 10.66 -21.18 7.86
C ASP A 280 10.44 -21.01 6.36
N LEU A 281 10.51 -22.11 5.61
CA LEU A 281 10.06 -22.21 4.23
C LEU A 281 8.59 -21.78 4.13
N MET A 282 7.72 -22.34 4.98
CA MET A 282 6.32 -21.94 5.06
C MET A 282 6.18 -20.50 5.52
N GLY A 283 7.10 -19.93 6.29
CA GLY A 283 7.10 -18.49 6.64
C GLY A 283 7.36 -17.59 5.44
N VAL A 284 8.17 -18.03 4.48
CA VAL A 284 8.32 -17.38 3.17
C VAL A 284 7.01 -17.47 2.38
N PHE A 285 6.31 -18.61 2.46
CA PHE A 285 5.01 -18.83 1.83
C PHE A 285 3.81 -18.24 2.60
N ALA A 286 3.93 -18.04 3.91
CA ALA A 286 2.89 -17.73 4.87
C ALA A 286 3.42 -16.69 5.87
N ASN A 287 3.16 -15.43 5.54
CA ASN A 287 3.08 -14.30 6.46
C ASN A 287 4.25 -14.12 7.45
N GLN A 288 5.33 -13.51 6.97
CA GLN A 288 6.44 -12.91 7.75
C GLN A 288 5.99 -12.01 8.93
N SER A 289 4.77 -11.50 8.92
CA SER A 289 4.24 -10.56 9.92
C SER A 289 4.14 -11.12 11.35
N ALA A 290 3.83 -12.40 11.52
CA ALA A 290 3.68 -13.00 12.86
C ALA A 290 5.03 -13.06 13.62
N LEU A 291 6.13 -13.31 12.89
CA LEU A 291 7.47 -13.33 13.46
C LEU A 291 7.92 -11.91 13.87
N VAL A 292 7.59 -10.89 13.08
CA VAL A 292 7.90 -9.50 13.41
C VAL A 292 7.20 -9.08 14.72
N LEU A 293 5.94 -9.45 14.90
CA LEU A 293 5.20 -9.13 16.14
C LEU A 293 5.87 -9.71 17.39
N LEU A 294 6.33 -10.96 17.35
CA LEU A 294 7.06 -11.59 18.46
C LEU A 294 8.36 -10.84 18.78
N LYS A 295 9.09 -10.39 17.77
CA LYS A 295 10.33 -9.62 17.97
C LYS A 295 10.03 -8.24 18.60
N ILE A 296 8.94 -7.58 18.21
CA ILE A 296 8.53 -6.29 18.80
C ILE A 296 8.28 -6.44 20.31
N GLU A 297 7.60 -7.51 20.74
CA GLU A 297 7.34 -7.76 22.17
C GLU A 297 8.62 -8.02 22.97
N GLN A 298 9.65 -8.59 22.33
CA GLN A 298 10.93 -8.94 22.96
C GLN A 298 11.96 -7.81 22.92
N ALA A 299 11.73 -6.75 22.15
CA ALA A 299 12.65 -5.61 22.02
C ALA A 299 12.84 -4.91 23.37
N ASN A 300 14.08 -4.69 23.80
CA ASN A 300 14.41 -4.09 25.10
C ASN A 300 15.11 -2.73 24.97
N SER A 301 15.43 -2.31 23.75
CA SER A 301 16.10 -1.04 23.46
C SER A 301 15.44 -0.31 22.29
N VAL A 302 15.76 0.98 22.12
CA VAL A 302 15.35 1.75 20.93
C VAL A 302 16.05 1.23 19.68
N ASP A 303 17.29 0.76 19.81
CA ASP A 303 18.06 0.19 18.70
C ASP A 303 17.42 -1.11 18.17
N ASP A 304 16.93 -1.98 19.06
CA ASP A 304 16.18 -3.19 18.68
C ASP A 304 14.93 -2.83 17.85
N LEU A 305 14.22 -1.76 18.25
CA LEU A 305 13.04 -1.28 17.54
C LEU A 305 13.39 -0.62 16.20
N ALA A 306 14.53 0.06 16.10
CA ALA A 306 15.02 0.64 14.85
C ALA A 306 15.34 -0.44 13.81
N GLU A 307 15.99 -1.54 14.22
CA GLU A 307 16.24 -2.69 13.34
C GLU A 307 14.93 -3.31 12.82
N LEU A 308 13.94 -3.47 13.71
CA LEU A 308 12.62 -4.00 13.34
C LEU A 308 11.86 -3.06 12.39
N SER A 309 12.00 -1.75 12.58
CA SER A 309 11.41 -0.73 11.70
C SER A 309 11.91 -0.87 10.26
N ASN A 310 13.21 -1.17 10.07
CA ASN A 310 13.77 -1.43 8.74
C ASN A 310 13.23 -2.74 8.13
N GLN A 311 13.09 -3.81 8.93
CA GLN A 311 12.48 -5.08 8.47
C GLN A 311 11.02 -4.90 7.99
N LEU A 312 10.29 -3.91 8.52
CA LEU A 312 8.93 -3.61 8.06
C LEU A 312 8.89 -2.96 6.67
N ASP A 313 9.88 -2.15 6.32
CA ASP A 313 9.97 -1.59 4.96
C ASP A 313 10.19 -2.71 3.92
N ASP A 314 11.03 -3.71 4.24
CA ASP A 314 11.23 -4.89 3.39
C ASP A 314 9.95 -5.72 3.25
N LEU A 315 9.16 -5.80 4.32
CA LEU A 315 7.84 -6.45 4.30
C LEU A 315 6.86 -5.71 3.38
N VAL A 316 6.85 -4.37 3.40
CA VAL A 316 6.03 -3.56 2.47
C VAL A 316 6.40 -3.89 1.03
N VAL A 317 7.70 -3.87 0.70
CA VAL A 317 8.22 -4.19 -0.64
C VAL A 317 7.76 -5.57 -1.05
N THR A 318 8.00 -6.57 -0.18
CA THR A 318 7.66 -7.97 -0.43
C THR A 318 6.16 -8.16 -0.69
N LEU A 319 5.29 -7.59 0.15
CA LEU A 319 3.84 -7.71 -0.02
C LEU A 319 3.33 -7.01 -1.27
N HIS A 320 3.94 -5.87 -1.61
CA HIS A 320 3.59 -5.09 -2.79
C HIS A 320 4.02 -5.76 -4.09
N LEU A 321 5.23 -6.35 -4.11
CA LEU A 321 5.69 -7.22 -5.21
C LEU A 321 4.79 -8.45 -5.34
N LYS A 322 4.31 -9.00 -4.22
CA LYS A 322 3.33 -10.11 -4.18
C LYS A 322 1.94 -9.75 -4.72
N GLY A 323 1.70 -8.50 -5.15
CA GLY A 323 0.43 -8.06 -5.70
C GLY A 323 -0.69 -7.92 -4.66
N ILE A 324 -0.35 -7.88 -3.36
CA ILE A 324 -1.34 -7.64 -2.30
C ILE A 324 -1.90 -6.22 -2.45
N LYS A 325 -3.23 -6.07 -2.35
CA LYS A 325 -3.85 -4.74 -2.45
C LYS A 325 -3.31 -3.84 -1.34
N VAL A 326 -2.98 -2.61 -1.72
CA VAL A 326 -2.26 -1.62 -0.90
C VAL A 326 -2.95 -1.32 0.42
N HIS A 327 -4.28 -1.29 0.48
CA HIS A 327 -5.01 -1.07 1.73
C HIS A 327 -4.81 -2.20 2.76
N TYR A 328 -4.60 -3.45 2.32
CA TYR A 328 -4.28 -4.56 3.23
C TYR A 328 -2.86 -4.43 3.76
N ILE A 329 -1.92 -4.03 2.90
CA ILE A 329 -0.53 -3.73 3.30
C ILE A 329 -0.55 -2.62 4.35
N ALA A 330 -1.19 -1.49 4.06
CA ALA A 330 -1.33 -0.37 5.00
C ALA A 330 -1.92 -0.84 6.33
N LYS A 331 -3.01 -1.61 6.32
CA LYS A 331 -3.63 -2.11 7.55
C LYS A 331 -2.64 -2.90 8.40
N LEU A 332 -1.94 -3.87 7.81
CA LEU A 332 -0.97 -4.69 8.52
C LEU A 332 0.20 -3.87 9.07
N ILE A 333 0.81 -3.04 8.21
CA ILE A 333 2.00 -2.27 8.54
C ILE A 333 1.70 -1.22 9.60
N ASN A 334 0.55 -0.54 9.54
CA ASN A 334 0.14 0.40 10.59
C ASN A 334 -0.09 -0.29 11.93
N GLU A 335 -0.63 -1.52 11.97
CA GLU A 335 -0.74 -2.26 13.23
C GLU A 335 0.64 -2.63 13.80
N LEU A 336 1.59 -3.04 12.95
CA LEU A 336 2.96 -3.34 13.38
C LEU A 336 3.70 -2.07 13.86
N HIS A 337 3.57 -0.95 13.13
CA HIS A 337 4.09 0.35 13.58
C HIS A 337 3.48 0.78 14.91
N ARG A 338 2.17 0.64 15.10
CA ARG A 338 1.50 0.93 16.38
C ARG A 338 2.08 0.09 17.51
N LYS A 339 2.40 -1.18 17.28
CA LYS A 339 3.04 -2.06 18.28
C LYS A 339 4.46 -1.61 18.61
N ILE A 340 5.24 -1.22 17.61
CA ILE A 340 6.56 -0.61 17.81
C ILE A 340 6.45 0.66 18.66
N ILE A 341 5.52 1.56 18.31
CA ILE A 341 5.30 2.82 19.04
C ILE A 341 4.81 2.56 20.46
N GLN A 342 3.91 1.60 20.69
CA GLN A 342 3.47 1.19 22.02
C GLN A 342 4.64 0.69 22.88
N ARG A 343 5.52 -0.13 22.29
CA ARG A 343 6.70 -0.63 22.97
C ARG A 343 7.67 0.50 23.28
N LEU A 344 7.91 1.40 22.32
CA LEU A 344 8.74 2.59 22.51
C LEU A 344 8.24 3.46 23.66
N ILE A 345 6.93 3.71 23.73
CA ILE A 345 6.33 4.49 24.83
C ILE A 345 6.54 3.77 26.16
N SER A 346 6.41 2.44 26.21
CA SER A 346 6.62 1.66 27.43
C SER A 346 8.08 1.64 27.88
N LEU A 347 9.05 1.81 26.96
CA LEU A 347 10.48 1.93 27.29
C LEU A 347 10.84 3.34 27.81
N LEU A 348 10.17 4.38 27.32
CA LEU A 348 10.54 5.78 27.59
C LEU A 348 9.69 6.47 28.65
N LEU A 349 8.40 6.13 28.78
CA LEU A 349 7.46 6.80 29.69
C LEU A 349 7.51 6.16 31.08
N PRO A 350 7.72 6.94 32.16
CA PRO A 350 7.64 6.44 33.53
C PRO A 350 6.31 5.74 33.84
N ASN A 351 6.35 4.57 34.47
CA ASN A 351 5.19 3.70 34.72
C ASN A 351 4.07 4.37 35.52
N ASP A 352 4.41 5.28 36.43
CA ASP A 352 3.49 6.06 37.26
C ASP A 352 2.66 7.08 36.45
N LEU A 353 3.14 7.45 35.26
CA LEU A 353 2.45 8.37 34.36
C LEU A 353 1.57 7.68 33.32
N HIS A 354 1.68 6.36 33.14
CA HIS A 354 0.96 5.61 32.11
C HIS A 354 -0.56 5.82 32.19
N SER A 355 -1.09 5.80 33.42
CA SER A 355 -2.51 6.01 33.69
C SER A 355 -2.90 7.48 33.78
N LYS A 356 -2.07 8.44 33.38
CA LYS A 356 -2.35 9.89 33.46
C LYS A 356 -2.30 10.60 32.11
N VAL A 357 -1.96 9.87 31.06
CA VAL A 357 -1.73 10.40 29.73
C VAL A 357 -2.49 9.64 28.65
N ALA A 358 -2.58 10.23 27.47
CA ALA A 358 -2.94 9.57 26.22
C ALA A 358 -1.99 10.07 25.12
N VAL A 359 -1.25 9.13 24.52
CA VAL A 359 -0.43 9.38 23.33
C VAL A 359 -1.27 9.03 22.11
N MET A 360 -1.28 9.93 21.14
CA MET A 360 -2.10 9.83 19.93
C MET A 360 -1.22 9.93 18.69
N LEU A 361 -1.59 9.14 17.68
CA LEU A 361 -1.12 9.28 16.31
C LEU A 361 -2.15 10.09 15.54
N LEU A 362 -1.69 10.99 14.69
CA LEU A 362 -2.52 11.94 13.95
C LEU A 362 -2.32 11.72 12.45
N GLY A 363 -3.06 12.45 11.61
CA GLY A 363 -2.83 12.44 10.17
C GLY A 363 -2.91 11.04 9.54
N SER A 364 -1.99 10.71 8.63
CA SER A 364 -1.99 9.42 7.92
C SER A 364 -1.79 8.20 8.83
N GLU A 365 -1.00 8.32 9.89
CA GLU A 365 -0.82 7.26 10.90
C GLU A 365 -2.10 7.07 11.71
N GLY A 366 -2.73 8.17 12.12
CA GLY A 366 -4.03 8.17 12.80
C GLY A 366 -5.11 7.46 11.99
N ARG A 367 -5.14 7.66 10.66
CA ARG A 367 -6.07 6.96 9.75
C ARG A 367 -5.69 5.51 9.43
N SER A 368 -4.51 5.04 9.84
CA SER A 368 -3.94 3.74 9.45
C SER A 368 -3.86 3.57 7.92
N GLU A 369 -3.41 4.61 7.23
CA GLU A 369 -3.26 4.65 5.76
C GLU A 369 -1.80 4.79 5.29
N GLN A 370 -0.86 4.86 6.22
CA GLN A 370 0.56 5.04 5.92
C GLN A 370 1.18 3.72 5.45
N LEU A 371 1.90 3.73 4.32
CA LEU A 371 2.53 2.54 3.73
C LEU A 371 4.01 2.47 4.03
N LEU A 372 4.72 3.56 3.79
CA LEU A 372 6.10 3.76 4.16
C LEU A 372 6.19 4.82 5.25
N ARG A 373 7.29 4.82 6.01
CA ARG A 373 7.58 5.83 7.03
C ARG A 373 7.58 7.23 6.40
N THR A 374 6.70 8.10 6.89
CA THR A 374 6.64 9.52 6.55
C THR A 374 6.71 10.35 7.84
N ASP A 375 6.52 11.67 7.72
CA ASP A 375 6.44 12.62 8.83
C ASP A 375 5.73 12.05 10.06
N GLN A 376 6.36 12.17 11.23
CA GLN A 376 5.75 11.78 12.49
C GLN A 376 4.73 12.83 12.95
N ASP A 377 3.45 12.49 12.94
CA ASP A 377 2.36 13.33 13.42
C ASP A 377 1.79 12.75 14.74
N ASN A 378 2.15 13.35 15.88
CA ASN A 378 1.82 12.80 17.20
C ASN A 378 1.47 13.87 18.26
N ALA A 379 0.68 13.48 19.27
CA ALA A 379 0.23 14.37 20.34
C ALA A 379 0.00 13.69 21.70
N LEU A 380 0.21 14.43 22.79
CA LEU A 380 0.12 14.00 24.19
C LEU A 380 -0.98 14.81 24.87
N LEU A 381 -2.02 14.10 25.31
CA LEU A 381 -2.97 14.64 26.27
C LEU A 381 -2.65 14.11 27.66
N PHE A 382 -2.84 14.94 28.68
CA PHE A 382 -2.66 14.53 30.06
C PHE A 382 -3.72 15.14 30.98
N VAL A 383 -3.93 14.53 32.14
CA VAL A 383 -4.87 15.01 33.16
C VAL A 383 -4.46 16.39 33.70
N ASP A 384 -5.42 17.22 34.12
CA ASP A 384 -5.13 18.61 34.53
C ASP A 384 -4.33 18.71 35.84
N ASP A 385 -4.40 17.70 36.70
CA ASP A 385 -3.89 17.67 38.08
C ASP A 385 -2.46 17.11 38.22
N LEU A 386 -1.64 17.22 37.18
CA LEU A 386 -0.22 16.85 37.26
C LEU A 386 0.61 17.83 38.10
N SER A 387 1.52 17.28 38.89
CA SER A 387 2.55 18.03 39.63
C SER A 387 3.56 18.68 38.68
N ALA A 388 4.38 19.61 39.19
CA ALA A 388 5.43 20.25 38.40
C ALA A 388 6.54 19.27 37.96
N GLU A 389 6.82 18.26 38.78
CA GLU A 389 7.78 17.21 38.49
C GLU A 389 7.26 16.31 37.36
N GLU A 390 6.01 15.87 37.44
CA GLU A 390 5.37 15.04 36.41
C GLU A 390 5.30 15.78 35.06
N LYS A 391 5.04 17.10 35.06
CA LYS A 391 5.06 17.92 33.84
C LYS A 391 6.46 17.99 33.22
N THR A 392 7.50 18.06 34.05
CA THR A 392 8.90 18.03 33.58
C THR A 392 9.22 16.67 32.97
N GLN A 393 8.86 15.58 33.64
CA GLN A 393 9.03 14.21 33.12
C GLN A 393 8.31 14.00 31.78
N LEU A 394 7.11 14.56 31.60
CA LEU A 394 6.40 14.49 30.31
C LEU A 394 7.07 15.30 29.20
N LEU A 395 7.69 16.44 29.53
CA LEU A 395 8.49 17.20 28.58
C LEU A 395 9.70 16.38 28.12
N ASP A 396 10.45 15.82 29.07
CA ASP A 396 11.63 14.99 28.79
C ASP A 396 11.26 13.76 27.95
N PHE A 397 10.18 13.06 28.33
CA PHE A 397 9.60 11.96 27.55
C PHE A 397 9.26 12.39 26.11
N SER A 398 8.63 13.55 25.93
CA SER A 398 8.21 14.00 24.60
C SER A 398 9.40 14.27 23.68
N VAL A 399 10.47 14.88 24.21
CA VAL A 399 11.71 15.10 23.46
C VAL A 399 12.37 13.77 23.10
N ALA A 400 12.52 12.87 24.09
CA ALA A 400 13.11 11.56 23.87
C ALA A 400 12.31 10.71 22.87
N PHE A 401 10.98 10.75 22.95
CA PHE A 401 10.08 10.04 22.03
C PHE A 401 10.25 10.52 20.59
N ASN A 402 10.19 11.83 20.33
CA ASN A 402 10.33 12.34 18.96
C ASN A 402 11.73 12.07 18.38
N GLN A 403 12.77 12.10 19.23
CA GLN A 403 14.14 11.71 18.84
C GLN A 403 14.24 10.21 18.54
N ALA A 404 13.62 9.34 19.34
CA ALA A 404 13.60 7.91 19.07
C ALA A 404 12.79 7.58 17.80
N MET A 405 11.66 8.25 17.55
CA MET A 405 10.93 8.12 16.30
C MET A 405 11.80 8.46 15.08
N LEU A 406 12.67 9.48 15.18
CA LEU A 406 13.65 9.79 14.15
C LEU A 406 14.66 8.64 13.95
N GLN A 407 15.17 8.06 15.04
CA GLN A 407 16.06 6.88 14.98
C GLN A 407 15.37 5.67 14.34
N LEU A 408 14.06 5.51 14.56
CA LEU A 408 13.23 4.49 13.93
C LEU A 408 12.90 4.80 12.46
N GLY A 409 13.41 5.91 11.90
CA GLY A 409 13.24 6.30 10.50
C GLY A 409 11.99 7.15 10.18
N PHE A 410 11.33 7.71 11.20
CA PHE A 410 10.21 8.64 11.00
C PHE A 410 10.71 10.10 11.02
N PRO A 411 10.78 10.79 9.86
CA PRO A 411 11.31 12.14 9.80
C PRO A 411 10.44 13.13 10.60
N PRO A 412 11.02 14.24 11.10
CA PRO A 412 10.25 15.25 11.83
C PRO A 412 9.21 15.90 10.93
N CYS A 413 8.02 16.17 11.46
CA CYS A 413 6.98 16.84 10.70
C CYS A 413 7.34 18.32 10.44
N PRO A 414 7.41 18.79 9.19
CA PRO A 414 7.68 20.20 8.87
C PRO A 414 6.64 21.17 9.45
N GLY A 415 5.41 20.68 9.67
CA GLY A 415 4.32 21.44 10.31
C GLY A 415 4.39 21.50 11.83
N GLY A 416 5.39 20.86 12.46
CA GLY A 416 5.53 20.83 13.92
C GLY A 416 4.40 20.09 14.64
N ILE A 417 3.83 19.04 14.02
CA ILE A 417 2.73 18.25 14.59
C ILE A 417 3.32 17.15 15.49
N MET A 418 3.96 17.54 16.58
CA MET A 418 4.76 16.61 17.39
C MET A 418 4.60 16.86 18.88
N LEU A 419 4.68 15.79 19.67
CA LEU A 419 4.61 15.75 21.14
C LEU A 419 5.59 16.72 21.83
N ASN A 420 6.75 16.96 21.23
CA ASN A 420 7.71 17.92 21.76
C ASN A 420 7.23 19.38 21.65
N GLN A 421 6.24 19.67 20.79
CA GLN A 421 5.65 21.00 20.63
C GLN A 421 4.54 21.27 21.67
N PRO A 422 4.53 22.44 22.33
CA PRO A 422 3.50 22.79 23.31
C PRO A 422 2.06 22.70 22.78
N THR A 423 1.84 23.02 21.50
CA THR A 423 0.51 22.92 20.85
C THR A 423 -0.05 21.50 20.87
N TRP A 424 0.81 20.48 20.85
CA TRP A 424 0.45 19.07 20.78
C TRP A 424 0.81 18.30 22.05
N ARG A 425 1.26 19.00 23.10
CA ARG A 425 1.42 18.50 24.46
C ARG A 425 0.62 19.36 25.42
N GLN A 426 -0.61 18.94 25.69
CA GLN A 426 -1.58 19.76 26.41
C GLN A 426 -2.29 18.98 27.49
N SER A 427 -2.68 19.69 28.55
CA SER A 427 -3.63 19.14 29.50
C SER A 427 -5.00 19.00 28.85
N GLN A 428 -5.88 18.21 29.47
CA GLN A 428 -7.24 18.01 28.98
C GLN A 428 -8.00 19.35 28.81
N SER A 429 -7.94 20.23 29.80
CA SER A 429 -8.59 21.55 29.72
C SER A 429 -7.91 22.49 28.72
N GLY A 430 -6.57 22.45 28.63
CA GLY A 430 -5.78 23.23 27.68
C GLY A 430 -6.12 22.88 26.23
N PHE A 431 -6.15 21.59 25.91
CA PHE A 431 -6.49 21.14 24.56
C PHE A 431 -7.94 21.48 24.18
N LYS A 432 -8.88 21.38 25.13
CA LYS A 432 -10.27 21.79 24.90
C LYS A 432 -10.38 23.29 24.59
N ALA A 433 -9.61 24.12 25.29
CA ALA A 433 -9.55 25.56 25.02
C ALA A 433 -8.95 25.86 23.64
N GLN A 434 -7.92 25.11 23.24
CA GLN A 434 -7.30 25.21 21.92
C GLN A 434 -8.26 24.76 20.80
N LEU A 435 -8.98 23.65 20.96
CA LEU A 435 -10.01 23.21 20.02
C LEU A 435 -11.11 24.26 19.84
N ARG A 436 -11.54 24.88 20.94
CA ARG A 436 -12.52 25.97 20.89
C ARG A 436 -11.99 27.14 20.07
N ASP A 437 -10.75 27.56 20.26
CA ASP A 437 -10.15 28.65 19.49
C ASP A 437 -10.10 28.33 17.98
N TRP A 438 -9.70 27.11 17.61
CA TRP A 438 -9.69 26.66 16.21
C TRP A 438 -11.08 26.68 15.55
N LEU A 439 -12.14 26.42 16.33
CA LEU A 439 -13.52 26.43 15.85
C LEU A 439 -14.11 27.86 15.81
N ASP A 440 -13.79 28.69 16.80
CA ASP A 440 -14.35 30.04 16.96
C ASP A 440 -13.66 31.09 16.08
N ARG A 441 -12.39 30.84 15.69
CA ARG A 441 -11.57 31.74 14.87
C ARG A 441 -10.99 31.01 13.66
N PRO A 442 -11.84 30.62 12.69
CA PRO A 442 -11.41 29.82 11.55
C PRO A 442 -10.40 30.56 10.67
N SER A 443 -9.23 29.96 10.53
CA SER A 443 -8.16 30.26 9.58
C SER A 443 -7.75 28.99 8.84
N MET A 444 -7.00 29.13 7.73
CA MET A 444 -6.47 27.97 7.01
C MET A 444 -5.66 27.03 7.92
N GLU A 445 -4.86 27.60 8.82
CA GLU A 445 -4.07 26.85 9.81
C GLU A 445 -4.97 26.07 10.78
N SER A 446 -6.03 26.71 11.30
CA SER A 446 -6.98 26.03 12.19
C SER A 446 -7.75 24.90 11.50
N PHE A 447 -8.09 25.05 10.21
CA PHE A 447 -8.70 23.96 9.45
C PHE A 447 -7.73 22.80 9.28
N MET A 448 -6.47 23.06 8.97
CA MET A 448 -5.48 21.99 8.89
C MET A 448 -5.33 21.27 10.23
N ARG A 449 -5.18 22.00 11.34
CA ARG A 449 -5.08 21.42 12.70
C ARG A 449 -6.30 20.59 13.08
N LEU A 450 -7.51 21.06 12.78
CA LEU A 450 -8.75 20.30 13.01
C LEU A 450 -8.83 19.07 12.13
N ALA A 451 -8.41 19.13 10.86
CA ALA A 451 -8.36 17.96 9.98
C ALA A 451 -7.39 16.90 10.50
N ILE A 452 -6.22 17.32 10.98
CA ILE A 452 -5.21 16.46 11.61
C ILE A 452 -5.78 15.82 12.88
N PHE A 453 -6.43 16.62 13.74
CA PHE A 453 -7.03 16.13 14.98
C PHE A 453 -8.24 15.21 14.76
N ALA A 454 -9.05 15.45 13.73
CA ALA A 454 -10.19 14.60 13.39
C ALA A 454 -9.76 13.16 12.98
N ASP A 455 -8.48 12.98 12.66
CA ASP A 455 -7.89 11.67 12.39
C ASP A 455 -7.15 11.07 13.60
N ALA A 456 -7.13 11.76 14.74
CA ALA A 456 -6.39 11.34 15.92
C ALA A 456 -6.83 9.94 16.39
N GLN A 457 -5.91 9.03 16.62
CA GLN A 457 -6.18 7.72 17.22
C GLN A 457 -5.22 7.51 18.39
N ILE A 458 -5.72 6.96 19.49
CA ILE A 458 -4.87 6.63 20.62
C ILE A 458 -3.97 5.45 20.26
N VAL A 459 -2.70 5.56 20.64
CA VAL A 459 -1.75 4.45 20.59
C VAL A 459 -1.42 3.95 21.99
N PHE A 460 -1.48 4.81 23.01
CA PHE A 460 -1.17 4.44 24.40
C PHE A 460 -1.93 5.32 25.40
N GLY A 461 -2.26 4.78 26.58
CA GLY A 461 -2.82 5.54 27.70
C GLY A 461 -4.35 5.58 27.77
N GLN A 462 -4.90 6.58 28.46
CA GLN A 462 -6.33 6.70 28.78
C GLN A 462 -7.19 7.15 27.60
N ALA A 463 -8.08 6.28 27.13
CA ALA A 463 -8.92 6.59 25.96
C ALA A 463 -9.91 7.75 26.17
N THR A 464 -10.40 7.90 27.40
CA THR A 464 -11.34 8.94 27.83
C THR A 464 -10.84 10.35 27.55
N LEU A 465 -9.51 10.58 27.59
CA LEU A 465 -8.92 11.90 27.31
C LEU A 465 -9.20 12.36 25.88
N LEU A 466 -9.14 11.48 24.88
CA LEU A 466 -9.48 11.82 23.49
C LEU A 466 -10.99 11.88 23.28
N GLU A 467 -11.75 10.94 23.86
CA GLU A 467 -13.21 10.88 23.71
C GLU A 467 -13.90 12.18 24.13
N ILE A 468 -13.45 12.80 25.23
CA ILE A 468 -13.98 14.07 25.70
C ILE A 468 -13.76 15.19 24.67
N GLN A 469 -12.59 15.22 24.04
CA GLN A 469 -12.24 16.23 23.04
C GLN A 469 -13.02 16.03 21.74
N ARG A 470 -13.15 14.77 21.28
CA ARG A 470 -13.96 14.41 20.11
C ARG A 470 -15.43 14.77 20.31
N LYS A 471 -16.00 14.46 21.49
CA LYS A 471 -17.38 14.82 21.83
C LYS A 471 -17.58 16.33 21.82
N PHE A 472 -16.64 17.09 22.38
CA PHE A 472 -16.68 18.55 22.34
C PHE A 472 -16.66 19.08 20.89
N MET A 473 -15.74 18.59 20.06
CA MET A 473 -15.64 18.98 18.66
C MET A 473 -16.93 18.65 17.89
N ALA A 474 -17.46 17.42 18.04
CA ALA A 474 -18.68 16.98 17.36
C ALA A 474 -19.89 17.85 17.72
N GLN A 475 -20.06 18.18 19.01
CA GLN A 475 -21.12 19.09 19.47
C GLN A 475 -21.01 20.47 18.82
N ARG A 476 -19.80 21.05 18.77
CA ARG A 476 -19.58 22.38 18.18
C ARG A 476 -19.81 22.40 16.67
N LEU A 477 -19.41 21.33 15.97
CA LEU A 477 -19.62 21.21 14.53
C LEU A 477 -21.11 21.08 14.18
N ALA A 478 -21.89 20.35 15.00
CA ALA A 478 -23.34 20.25 14.84
C ALA A 478 -24.03 21.62 15.00
N ASP A 479 -23.54 22.46 15.91
CA ASP A 479 -24.08 23.80 16.15
C ASP A 479 -23.64 24.85 15.11
N THR A 480 -22.65 24.53 14.24
CA THR A 480 -22.04 25.50 13.33
C THR A 480 -21.96 25.01 11.87
N PRO A 481 -23.09 24.83 11.14
CA PRO A 481 -23.09 24.32 9.77
C PRO A 481 -22.25 25.14 8.77
N LEU A 482 -22.14 26.46 9.00
CA LEU A 482 -21.31 27.34 8.16
C LEU A 482 -19.81 26.97 8.26
N PHE A 483 -19.35 26.49 9.42
CA PHE A 483 -17.98 26.05 9.60
C PHE A 483 -17.64 24.90 8.65
N LEU A 484 -18.50 23.89 8.55
CA LEU A 484 -18.32 22.74 7.66
C LEU A 484 -18.23 23.15 6.19
N ARG A 485 -18.98 24.17 5.77
CA ARG A 485 -18.86 24.74 4.40
C ARG A 485 -17.47 25.33 4.16
N HIS A 486 -16.92 26.10 5.10
CA HIS A 486 -15.55 26.61 4.95
C HIS A 486 -14.50 25.50 5.04
N PHE A 487 -14.70 24.53 5.92
CA PHE A 487 -13.82 23.37 6.08
C PHE A 487 -13.76 22.52 4.79
N ALA A 488 -14.90 22.34 4.11
CA ALA A 488 -14.98 21.63 2.83
C ALA A 488 -14.14 22.28 1.72
N LYS A 489 -13.92 23.60 1.75
CA LYS A 489 -13.08 24.30 0.76
C LYS A 489 -11.64 23.79 0.76
N VAL A 490 -11.14 23.32 1.90
CA VAL A 490 -9.77 22.77 2.00
C VAL A 490 -9.59 21.60 1.04
N ALA A 491 -10.60 20.73 0.87
CA ALA A 491 -10.55 19.61 -0.08
C ALA A 491 -10.38 20.05 -1.55
N LEU A 492 -10.67 21.33 -1.85
CA LEU A 492 -10.56 21.92 -3.18
C LEU A 492 -9.30 22.77 -3.38
N GLN A 493 -8.42 22.86 -2.36
CA GLN A 493 -7.24 23.72 -2.37
C GLN A 493 -6.29 23.43 -3.55
N PHE A 494 -6.15 22.16 -3.92
CA PHE A 494 -5.25 21.74 -5.00
C PHE A 494 -6.03 21.41 -6.26
N GLU A 495 -5.50 21.84 -7.40
CA GLU A 495 -5.99 21.45 -8.71
C GLU A 495 -5.71 19.97 -8.96
N THR A 496 -6.64 19.30 -9.65
CA THR A 496 -6.47 17.91 -10.02
C THR A 496 -5.56 17.87 -11.26
N PRO A 497 -4.53 17.00 -11.31
CA PRO A 497 -3.48 17.01 -12.33
C PRO A 497 -3.92 16.41 -13.67
N VAL A 498 -5.19 16.59 -14.00
CA VAL A 498 -5.77 16.30 -15.31
C VAL A 498 -6.34 17.60 -15.83
N SER A 499 -5.84 18.02 -16.97
CA SER A 499 -6.37 19.17 -17.68
C SER A 499 -7.79 18.87 -18.11
N PHE A 500 -8.54 19.94 -18.33
CA PHE A 500 -9.88 19.84 -18.89
C PHE A 500 -9.92 19.09 -20.24
N PHE A 501 -8.79 19.02 -20.95
CA PHE A 501 -8.61 18.39 -22.27
C PHE A 501 -8.20 16.90 -22.20
N GLY A 502 -8.19 16.29 -21.01
CA GLY A 502 -7.76 14.90 -20.81
C GLY A 502 -6.24 14.68 -20.88
N GLY A 503 -5.46 15.73 -21.12
CA GLY A 503 -4.00 15.73 -20.94
C GLY A 503 -3.62 15.88 -19.46
N PHE A 504 -2.47 15.38 -19.05
CA PHE A 504 -1.98 15.57 -17.69
C PHE A 504 -1.48 16.99 -17.45
N ILE A 505 -1.71 17.54 -16.25
CA ILE A 505 -1.03 18.75 -15.79
C ILE A 505 0.19 18.29 -15.00
N THR A 506 1.36 18.46 -15.60
CA THR A 506 2.63 17.97 -15.05
C THR A 506 3.56 19.11 -14.71
N ARG A 507 4.42 18.87 -13.73
CA ARG A 507 5.60 19.70 -13.50
C ARG A 507 6.81 19.01 -14.10
N GLN A 508 7.79 19.77 -14.59
CA GLN A 508 9.06 19.20 -15.04
C GLN A 508 9.96 18.91 -13.84
N SER A 509 10.63 17.76 -13.88
CA SER A 509 11.63 17.30 -12.93
C SER A 509 12.83 16.71 -13.69
N GLU A 510 13.89 16.34 -12.97
CA GLU A 510 15.02 15.61 -13.56
C GLU A 510 14.61 14.25 -14.15
N GLN A 511 13.51 13.67 -13.67
CA GLN A 511 12.91 12.42 -14.15
C GLN A 511 11.85 12.64 -15.24
N GLY A 512 11.78 13.83 -15.82
CA GLY A 512 10.77 14.20 -16.83
C GLY A 512 9.48 14.74 -16.23
N ALA A 513 8.36 14.47 -16.91
CA ALA A 513 7.04 15.01 -16.56
C ALA A 513 6.43 14.25 -15.38
N VAL A 514 6.20 14.96 -14.26
CA VAL A 514 5.72 14.36 -13.00
C VAL A 514 4.40 14.96 -12.51
N ILE A 515 3.68 14.16 -11.72
CA ILE A 515 2.44 14.53 -11.02
C ILE A 515 2.60 14.33 -9.51
N ASP A 516 2.34 15.35 -8.70
CA ASP A 516 2.20 15.21 -7.25
C ASP A 516 0.87 14.50 -6.93
N ILE A 517 0.92 13.17 -6.81
CA ILE A 517 -0.28 12.33 -6.65
C ILE A 517 -0.93 12.56 -5.28
N LYS A 518 -0.16 12.97 -4.28
CA LYS A 518 -0.67 13.25 -2.94
C LYS A 518 -1.56 14.50 -2.95
N LYS A 519 -1.05 15.63 -3.45
CA LYS A 519 -1.82 16.88 -3.49
C LYS A 519 -2.94 16.84 -4.53
N GLY A 520 -2.65 16.32 -5.71
CA GLY A 520 -3.54 16.37 -6.85
C GLY A 520 -4.71 15.38 -6.82
N ALA A 521 -4.53 14.25 -6.12
CA ALA A 521 -5.46 13.12 -6.20
C ALA A 521 -5.90 12.59 -4.82
N ILE A 522 -4.96 12.18 -3.97
CA ILE A 522 -5.27 11.58 -2.66
C ILE A 522 -5.89 12.59 -1.69
N PHE A 523 -5.30 13.79 -1.61
CA PHE A 523 -5.69 14.82 -0.64
C PHE A 523 -7.16 15.26 -0.79
N PRO A 524 -7.69 15.57 -2.00
CA PRO A 524 -9.10 15.88 -2.18
C PRO A 524 -10.05 14.78 -1.71
N ILE A 525 -9.72 13.50 -1.97
CA ILE A 525 -10.54 12.35 -1.54
C ILE A 525 -10.56 12.30 -0.01
N VAL A 526 -9.37 12.24 0.61
CA VAL A 526 -9.23 12.12 2.07
C VAL A 526 -9.90 13.29 2.79
N HIS A 527 -9.63 14.54 2.37
CA HIS A 527 -10.24 15.71 2.99
C HIS A 527 -11.74 15.81 2.75
N GLY A 528 -12.21 15.55 1.53
CA GLY A 528 -13.63 15.61 1.20
C GLY A 528 -14.46 14.59 1.97
N VAL A 529 -13.99 13.33 2.00
CA VAL A 529 -14.62 12.25 2.78
C VAL A 529 -14.59 12.58 4.27
N ARG A 530 -13.49 13.14 4.79
CA ARG A 530 -13.39 13.58 6.19
C ARG A 530 -14.46 14.61 6.54
N VAL A 531 -14.67 15.62 5.69
CA VAL A 531 -15.67 16.66 5.96
C VAL A 531 -17.08 16.07 5.98
N LEU A 532 -17.42 15.22 5.02
CA LEU A 532 -18.71 14.53 4.98
C LEU A 532 -18.91 13.61 6.19
N ALA A 533 -17.87 12.91 6.61
CA ALA A 533 -17.90 12.06 7.80
C ALA A 533 -18.17 12.88 9.07
N LEU A 534 -17.52 14.03 9.22
CA LEU A 534 -17.75 14.94 10.34
C LEU A 534 -19.17 15.52 10.34
N GLU A 535 -19.68 15.90 9.17
CA GLU A 535 -21.07 16.38 9.01
C GLU A 535 -22.10 15.35 9.49
N HIS A 536 -21.85 14.07 9.22
CA HIS A 536 -22.75 12.97 9.56
C HIS A 536 -22.41 12.29 10.89
N GLY A 537 -21.44 12.80 11.65
CA GLY A 537 -21.05 12.26 12.96
C GLY A 537 -20.37 10.89 12.93
N ILE A 538 -19.82 10.47 11.78
CA ILE A 538 -19.06 9.24 11.61
C ILE A 538 -17.75 9.33 12.42
N GLN A 539 -17.45 8.32 13.24
CA GLN A 539 -16.32 8.33 14.19
C GLN A 539 -15.04 7.68 13.64
N GLU A 540 -15.18 6.99 12.52
CA GLU A 540 -14.16 6.26 11.80
C GLU A 540 -13.11 7.25 11.28
N CYS A 541 -11.82 6.96 11.46
CA CYS A 541 -10.74 7.81 10.98
C CYS A 541 -10.26 7.42 9.58
N ASN A 542 -10.18 6.12 9.30
CA ASN A 542 -9.76 5.61 8.00
C ASN A 542 -10.75 5.99 6.90
N THR A 543 -10.24 6.43 5.76
CA THR A 543 -11.02 6.98 4.65
C THR A 543 -11.95 5.93 4.04
N HIS A 544 -11.53 4.67 3.90
CA HIS A 544 -12.39 3.60 3.38
C HIS A 544 -13.55 3.30 4.32
N TRP A 545 -13.30 3.29 5.64
CA TRP A 545 -14.37 3.11 6.64
C TRP A 545 -15.32 4.31 6.69
N ARG A 546 -14.83 5.53 6.48
CA ARG A 546 -15.68 6.71 6.31
C ARG A 546 -16.56 6.62 5.05
N ILE A 547 -15.99 6.21 3.91
CA ILE A 547 -16.76 5.97 2.67
C ILE A 547 -17.86 4.94 2.92
N LYS A 548 -17.52 3.81 3.56
CA LYS A 548 -18.49 2.76 3.95
C LYS A 548 -19.61 3.34 4.82
N GLY A 549 -19.29 4.10 5.85
CA GLY A 549 -20.29 4.75 6.71
C GLY A 549 -21.18 5.73 5.96
N LEU A 550 -20.63 6.50 5.01
CA LEU A 550 -21.39 7.42 4.15
C LEU A 550 -22.31 6.66 3.18
N MET A 551 -21.91 5.49 2.68
CA MET A 551 -22.78 4.61 1.90
C MET A 551 -23.92 4.04 2.76
N ASP A 552 -23.62 3.60 3.98
CA ASP A 552 -24.61 3.01 4.89
C ASP A 552 -25.67 4.05 5.32
N LEU A 553 -25.31 5.34 5.33
CA LEU A 553 -26.23 6.48 5.57
C LEU A 553 -26.92 7.00 4.28
N GLY A 554 -26.62 6.43 3.11
CA GLY A 554 -27.20 6.86 1.83
C GLY A 554 -26.69 8.22 1.31
N VAL A 555 -25.60 8.74 1.86
CA VAL A 555 -24.93 9.96 1.36
C VAL A 555 -24.22 9.68 0.04
N PHE A 556 -23.63 8.49 -0.07
CA PHE A 556 -23.13 7.96 -1.34
C PHE A 556 -24.00 6.81 -1.82
N GLU A 557 -24.26 6.78 -3.12
CA GLU A 557 -24.70 5.54 -3.77
C GLU A 557 -23.58 4.50 -3.68
N ALA A 558 -23.95 3.22 -3.59
CA ALA A 558 -22.98 2.15 -3.39
C ALA A 558 -21.91 2.11 -4.48
N ALA A 559 -22.30 2.31 -5.74
CA ALA A 559 -21.37 2.35 -6.87
C ALA A 559 -20.35 3.49 -6.74
N GLN A 560 -20.82 4.70 -6.40
CA GLN A 560 -19.98 5.88 -6.21
C GLN A 560 -18.97 5.69 -5.06
N GLY A 561 -19.42 5.12 -3.93
CA GLY A 561 -18.54 4.85 -2.79
C GLY A 561 -17.45 3.82 -3.11
N ILE A 562 -17.81 2.72 -3.77
CA ILE A 562 -16.85 1.69 -4.20
C ILE A 562 -15.84 2.28 -5.20
N GLU A 563 -16.30 3.04 -6.19
CA GLU A 563 -15.47 3.69 -7.19
C GLU A 563 -14.44 4.64 -6.55
N LEU A 564 -14.87 5.47 -5.60
CA LEU A 564 -13.99 6.40 -4.88
C LEU A 564 -12.96 5.65 -4.03
N GLY A 565 -13.36 4.56 -3.37
CA GLY A 565 -12.49 3.73 -2.55
C GLY A 565 -11.41 2.99 -3.36
N GLU A 566 -11.79 2.40 -4.51
CA GLU A 566 -10.82 1.74 -5.39
C GLU A 566 -9.91 2.76 -6.10
N THR A 567 -10.42 3.94 -6.44
CA THR A 567 -9.62 5.05 -6.97
C THR A 567 -8.55 5.50 -5.96
N LEU A 568 -8.91 5.63 -4.68
CA LEU A 568 -7.95 5.93 -3.61
C LEU A 568 -6.89 4.83 -3.47
N ASN A 569 -7.29 3.56 -3.57
CA ASN A 569 -6.37 2.42 -3.53
C ASN A 569 -5.36 2.48 -4.68
N TYR A 570 -5.83 2.81 -5.88
CA TYR A 570 -4.99 2.94 -7.07
C TYR A 570 -3.94 4.04 -6.91
N PHE A 571 -4.33 5.24 -6.46
CA PHE A 571 -3.37 6.33 -6.24
C PHE A 571 -2.34 6.01 -5.17
N ASN A 572 -2.74 5.34 -4.08
CA ASN A 572 -1.81 4.88 -3.06
C ASN A 572 -0.84 3.82 -3.61
N GLY A 573 -1.28 2.98 -4.55
CA GLY A 573 -0.41 2.04 -5.27
C GLY A 573 0.62 2.73 -6.13
N LEU A 574 0.20 3.69 -6.97
CA LEU A 574 1.13 4.48 -7.78
C LEU A 574 2.14 5.25 -6.91
N ARG A 575 1.66 5.83 -5.80
CA ARG A 575 2.50 6.52 -4.84
C ARG A 575 3.53 5.58 -4.22
N LEU A 576 3.13 4.36 -3.85
CA LEU A 576 4.04 3.36 -3.31
C LEU A 576 5.06 2.91 -4.35
N ASP A 577 4.64 2.61 -5.59
CA ASP A 577 5.54 2.26 -6.70
C ASP A 577 6.61 3.36 -6.90
N ALA A 578 6.20 4.64 -6.93
CA ALA A 578 7.12 5.76 -7.07
C ALA A 578 8.10 5.91 -5.90
N MET A 579 7.61 5.77 -4.66
CA MET A 579 8.46 5.85 -3.46
C MET A 579 9.46 4.70 -3.36
N LEU A 580 9.08 3.48 -3.78
CA LEU A 580 10.01 2.35 -3.82
C LEU A 580 11.13 2.57 -4.85
N ARG A 581 10.81 3.08 -6.04
CA ARG A 581 11.84 3.45 -7.05
C ARG A 581 12.78 4.53 -6.55
N GLN A 582 12.28 5.52 -5.80
CA GLN A 582 13.12 6.56 -5.20
C GLN A 582 14.11 5.96 -4.20
N LYS A 583 13.68 4.97 -3.41
CA LYS A 583 14.57 4.25 -2.50
C LYS A 583 15.63 3.43 -3.25
N ASP A 584 15.25 2.72 -4.31
CA ASP A 584 16.18 1.90 -5.10
C ASP A 584 17.25 2.75 -5.81
N ASN A 585 16.87 3.96 -6.23
CA ASN A 585 17.76 4.90 -6.91
C ASN A 585 18.60 5.78 -5.96
N ALA A 586 18.33 5.75 -4.65
CA ALA A 586 19.11 6.49 -3.66
C ALA A 586 20.49 5.82 -3.51
N ALA A 587 21.57 6.58 -3.69
CA ALA A 587 22.92 6.04 -3.55
C ALA A 587 23.18 5.61 -2.08
N PRO A 588 23.90 4.50 -1.82
CA PRO A 588 24.26 4.11 -0.47
C PRO A 588 25.11 5.21 0.18
N GLY A 589 24.58 5.84 1.24
CA GLY A 589 25.26 6.92 1.95
C GLY A 589 24.85 8.34 1.55
N GLU A 590 23.90 8.52 0.63
CA GLU A 590 23.08 9.72 0.61
C GLU A 590 22.00 9.60 1.69
N ASP A 591 22.43 9.68 2.96
CA ASP A 591 21.56 10.12 4.08
C ASP A 591 21.23 11.61 3.90
N GLY A 592 20.88 12.01 2.68
CA GLY A 592 20.32 13.31 2.41
C GLY A 592 18.94 13.34 3.02
N ASP A 593 18.63 14.46 3.68
CA ASP A 593 17.32 14.96 4.10
C ASP A 593 16.21 14.93 3.01
N GLY A 594 16.39 14.22 1.90
CA GLY A 594 15.47 14.06 0.79
C GLY A 594 14.28 13.21 1.18
N ALA A 595 13.34 13.80 1.91
CA ALA A 595 12.02 13.24 2.15
C ALA A 595 11.46 12.67 0.83
N LEU A 596 11.07 11.38 0.85
CA LEU A 596 10.40 10.72 -0.27
C LEU A 596 9.32 11.66 -0.81
N ASN A 597 9.45 12.05 -2.08
CA ASN A 597 8.48 12.96 -2.66
C ASN A 597 7.23 12.17 -3.10
N ASN A 598 6.16 12.89 -3.42
CA ASN A 598 4.91 12.28 -3.86
C ASN A 598 4.74 12.38 -5.39
N ASP A 599 5.83 12.59 -6.11
CA ASP A 599 5.84 12.74 -7.56
C ASP A 599 5.79 11.35 -8.21
N VAL A 600 4.87 11.19 -9.16
CA VAL A 600 4.80 10.03 -10.06
C VAL A 600 5.22 10.50 -11.45
N ALA A 601 6.30 9.94 -11.98
CA ALA A 601 6.72 10.18 -13.37
C ALA A 601 5.75 9.50 -14.33
N LEU A 602 5.37 10.18 -15.41
CA LEU A 602 4.47 9.61 -16.41
C LEU A 602 5.16 8.60 -17.32
N ASP A 603 6.44 8.82 -17.61
CA ASP A 603 7.26 7.95 -18.47
C ASP A 603 7.44 6.55 -17.86
N ASP A 604 7.24 6.46 -16.55
CA ASP A 604 7.28 5.24 -15.75
C ASP A 604 6.00 4.40 -15.82
N LEU A 605 4.94 4.95 -16.43
CA LEU A 605 3.62 4.33 -16.57
C LEU A 605 3.39 3.90 -18.03
N THR A 606 2.90 2.68 -18.20
CA THR A 606 2.40 2.20 -19.50
C THR A 606 1.21 3.03 -19.96
N HIS A 607 0.91 3.04 -21.28
CA HIS A 607 -0.28 3.73 -21.81
C HIS A 607 -1.59 3.29 -21.14
N LEU A 608 -1.72 2.01 -20.80
CA LEU A 608 -2.86 1.50 -20.01
C LEU A 608 -2.91 2.15 -18.62
N GLN A 609 -1.79 2.21 -17.90
CA GLN A 609 -1.74 2.83 -16.58
C GLN A 609 -2.01 4.33 -16.66
N GLN A 610 -1.52 5.02 -17.69
CA GLN A 610 -1.84 6.42 -17.92
C GLN A 610 -3.33 6.64 -18.19
N ASP A 611 -3.98 5.77 -18.97
CA ASP A 611 -5.44 5.84 -19.21
C ASP A 611 -6.25 5.60 -17.92
N ILE A 612 -5.89 4.57 -17.15
CA ILE A 612 -6.50 4.31 -15.82
C ILE A 612 -6.29 5.52 -14.91
N LEU A 613 -5.10 6.11 -14.88
CA LEU A 613 -4.79 7.31 -14.10
C LEU A 613 -5.66 8.50 -14.52
N LYS A 614 -5.88 8.73 -15.82
CA LYS A 614 -6.79 9.79 -16.29
C LYS A 614 -8.22 9.57 -15.81
N GLN A 615 -8.75 8.35 -15.95
CA GLN A 615 -10.10 8.01 -15.49
C GLN A 615 -10.23 8.15 -13.96
N ALA A 616 -9.24 7.67 -13.21
CA ALA A 616 -9.19 7.84 -11.76
C ALA A 616 -9.17 9.34 -11.35
N LEU A 617 -8.43 10.19 -12.05
CA LEU A 617 -8.44 11.64 -11.81
C LEU A 617 -9.78 12.30 -12.18
N GLN A 618 -10.52 11.75 -13.15
CA GLN A 618 -11.88 12.20 -13.43
C GLN A 618 -12.84 11.89 -12.27
N VAL A 619 -12.71 10.73 -11.62
CA VAL A 619 -13.47 10.41 -10.39
C VAL A 619 -13.20 11.47 -9.31
N VAL A 620 -11.95 11.92 -9.14
CA VAL A 620 -11.61 13.02 -8.22
C VAL A 620 -12.33 14.32 -8.59
N ASN A 621 -12.37 14.68 -9.87
CA ASN A 621 -13.08 15.89 -10.33
C ASN A 621 -14.59 15.82 -10.12
N GLN A 622 -15.19 14.64 -10.35
CA GLN A 622 -16.60 14.39 -10.06
C GLN A 622 -16.88 14.52 -8.56
N PHE A 623 -16.03 13.93 -7.71
CA PHE A 623 -16.14 14.04 -6.27
C PHE A 623 -16.00 15.49 -5.78
N LYS A 624 -15.03 16.25 -6.30
CA LYS A 624 -14.89 17.69 -6.03
C LYS A 624 -16.14 18.47 -6.44
N SER A 625 -16.74 18.13 -7.59
CA SER A 625 -17.98 18.74 -8.07
C SER A 625 -19.16 18.43 -7.14
N PHE A 626 -19.25 17.19 -6.64
CA PHE A 626 -20.23 16.80 -5.63
C PHE A 626 -20.07 17.65 -4.35
N LEU A 627 -18.86 17.77 -3.81
CA LEU A 627 -18.59 18.60 -2.62
C LEU A 627 -18.98 20.07 -2.84
N GLN A 628 -18.69 20.63 -4.02
CA GLN A 628 -19.07 22.00 -4.38
C GLN A 628 -20.58 22.21 -4.36
N GLN A 629 -21.36 21.24 -4.84
CA GLN A 629 -22.82 21.29 -4.86
C GLN A 629 -23.39 21.08 -3.45
N HIS A 630 -22.94 20.03 -2.77
CA HIS A 630 -23.40 19.64 -1.42
C HIS A 630 -23.19 20.78 -0.41
N PHE A 631 -21.98 21.33 -0.34
CA PHE A 631 -21.66 22.44 0.57
C PHE A 631 -21.91 23.83 -0.02
N LYS A 632 -22.50 23.92 -1.23
CA LYS A 632 -22.79 25.18 -1.93
C LYS A 632 -21.60 26.14 -1.94
N LEU A 633 -20.42 25.66 -2.32
CA LEU A 633 -19.15 26.39 -2.16
C LEU A 633 -19.00 27.57 -3.12
N ARG A 634 -19.77 27.58 -4.22
CA ARG A 634 -19.79 28.66 -5.21
C ARG A 634 -20.40 29.97 -4.68
N GLU A 635 -21.22 29.89 -3.63
CA GLU A 635 -21.81 31.07 -2.98
C GLU A 635 -20.83 31.78 -2.02
N LEU A 636 -19.69 31.15 -1.76
CA LEU A 636 -18.65 31.63 -0.85
C LEU A 636 -17.36 32.05 -1.59
N MET A 637 -17.33 31.93 -2.92
CA MET A 637 -16.28 32.44 -3.81
C MET A 637 -16.80 33.72 -4.45
#